data_AF-A0A7C4WEI5-F1
#
_entry.id   AF-A0A7C4WEI5-F1
#
_cell.length_a   1.000
_cell.length_b   1.000
_cell.length_c   1.000
_cell.angle_alpha   90.00
_cell.angle_beta   90.00
_cell.angle_gamma   90.00
#
_symmetry.space_group_name_H-M   'P 1'
#
loop_
_entity.id
_entity.type
_entity.pdbx_description
1 polymer ?
#
loop_
_entity_poly.entity_id
_entity_poly.type
_entity_poly.pdbx_seq_one_letter_code
_entity_poly.pdbx_strand_id
1 'polypeptide(L)'
;MSFSSRLEGYTGKVREVLESAGVDIGDEIEITINEHGKINGILMSRYGLADPEYIVVKLPNGYNIGVRFREKIQVKKLSEVKKPAFRPPEKAHPLPGLPRVTIVGTGGTIASRIDYRTGAVRPVLTTDDLLSIIPELASIADIDASILFSIFSEDMTPNEWSMMATKVDEYIRRGVDGVVIAHGTDTMGYSAAALSFALQKPPIPIVFVGAQRSSDRPSSDSATNL
;
A
#
# COMPACT_ATOMS: atom_id res chain seq x y z
N MET A 1 -3.92 5.27 -12.42
CA MET A 1 -5.03 4.45 -13.00
C MET A 1 -5.60 3.60 -11.89
N SER A 2 -6.91 3.68 -11.64
CA SER A 2 -7.61 2.87 -10.63
C SER A 2 -7.62 1.41 -11.07
N PHE A 3 -6.69 0.59 -10.59
CA PHE A 3 -6.78 -0.87 -10.70
C PHE A 3 -7.87 -1.38 -9.75
N SER A 4 -9.12 -1.25 -10.18
CA SER A 4 -10.21 -2.07 -9.66
C SER A 4 -10.63 -3.02 -10.77
N SER A 5 -9.75 -3.94 -11.14
CA SER A 5 -10.15 -5.07 -11.97
C SER A 5 -10.73 -6.13 -11.04
N ARG A 6 -12.04 -6.33 -11.15
CA ARG A 6 -12.85 -7.38 -10.48
C ARG A 6 -12.14 -8.75 -10.37
N LEU A 7 -11.29 -9.08 -11.35
CA LEU A 7 -10.49 -10.30 -11.45
C LEU A 7 -9.02 -9.98 -11.79
N GLU A 8 -8.38 -9.16 -10.95
CA GLU A 8 -6.96 -8.80 -11.06
C GLU A 8 -6.04 -10.02 -11.27
N GLY A 9 -5.21 -9.90 -12.30
CA GLY A 9 -4.27 -10.93 -12.72
C GLY A 9 -4.85 -12.07 -13.54
N TYR A 10 -6.17 -12.25 -13.61
CA TYR A 10 -6.77 -13.31 -14.44
C TYR A 10 -6.94 -12.88 -15.90
N THR A 11 -6.59 -13.80 -16.81
CA THR A 11 -6.68 -13.64 -18.27
C THR A 11 -7.16 -14.95 -18.93
N GLY A 12 -7.58 -14.88 -20.19
CA GLY A 12 -7.97 -16.04 -21.00
C GLY A 12 -9.14 -16.86 -20.42
N LYS A 13 -9.11 -18.18 -20.66
CA LYS A 13 -10.18 -19.13 -20.27
C LYS A 13 -10.52 -19.10 -18.78
N VAL A 14 -9.51 -18.93 -17.91
CA VAL A 14 -9.73 -18.87 -16.46
C VAL A 14 -10.60 -17.67 -16.11
N ARG A 15 -10.29 -16.50 -16.71
CA ARG A 15 -11.08 -15.29 -16.50
C ARG A 15 -12.52 -15.46 -16.99
N GLU A 16 -12.71 -16.03 -18.18
CA GLU A 16 -14.05 -16.27 -18.76
C GLU A 16 -14.92 -17.15 -17.85
N VAL A 17 -14.34 -18.19 -17.25
CA VAL A 17 -15.06 -19.06 -16.29
C VAL A 17 -15.41 -18.32 -15.02
N LEU A 18 -14.50 -17.51 -14.47
CA LEU A 18 -14.76 -16.71 -13.27
C LEU A 18 -15.84 -15.65 -13.53
N GLU A 19 -15.81 -14.99 -14.69
CA GLU A 19 -16.84 -14.03 -15.12
C GLU A 19 -18.20 -14.72 -15.29
N SER A 20 -18.22 -15.89 -15.92
CA SER A 20 -19.45 -16.69 -16.11
C SER A 20 -20.04 -17.19 -14.79
N ALA A 21 -19.20 -17.47 -13.79
CA ALA A 21 -19.63 -17.84 -12.44
C ALA A 21 -20.07 -16.64 -11.58
N GLY A 22 -19.92 -15.41 -12.08
CA GLY A 22 -20.31 -14.19 -11.38
C GLY A 22 -19.50 -13.92 -10.10
N VAL A 23 -18.26 -14.40 -10.04
CA VAL A 23 -17.38 -14.27 -8.87
C VAL A 23 -16.42 -13.09 -9.00
N ASP A 24 -16.07 -12.51 -7.85
CA ASP A 24 -15.14 -11.40 -7.70
C ASP A 24 -14.00 -11.80 -6.76
N ILE A 25 -12.84 -11.15 -6.89
CA ILE A 25 -11.78 -11.32 -5.90
C ILE A 25 -12.33 -10.93 -4.52
N GLY A 26 -12.13 -11.84 -3.56
CA GLY A 26 -12.66 -11.74 -2.20
C GLY A 26 -13.95 -12.53 -1.98
N ASP A 27 -14.62 -13.01 -3.02
CA ASP A 27 -15.78 -13.91 -2.86
C ASP A 27 -15.35 -15.29 -2.37
N GLU A 28 -16.24 -15.93 -1.62
CA GLU A 28 -16.09 -17.33 -1.25
C GLU A 28 -16.57 -18.21 -2.41
N ILE A 29 -15.71 -19.11 -2.87
CA ILE A 29 -15.96 -19.97 -4.03
C ILE A 29 -15.74 -21.44 -3.68
N GLU A 30 -16.50 -22.30 -4.37
CA GLU A 30 -16.27 -23.74 -4.45
C GLU A 30 -15.72 -24.06 -5.84
N ILE A 31 -14.55 -24.69 -5.89
CA ILE A 31 -13.95 -25.24 -7.10
C ILE A 31 -14.15 -26.75 -7.08
N THR A 32 -14.89 -27.29 -8.04
CA THR A 32 -15.05 -28.74 -8.22
C THR A 32 -14.05 -29.24 -9.26
N ILE A 33 -13.21 -30.21 -8.87
CA ILE A 33 -12.16 -30.79 -9.70
C ILE A 33 -12.51 -32.26 -10.01
N ASN A 34 -13.38 -32.50 -11.00
CA ASN A 34 -13.80 -33.85 -11.41
C ASN A 34 -14.08 -34.79 -10.20
N GLU A 35 -13.51 -36.00 -10.23
CA GLU A 35 -13.58 -37.03 -9.20
C GLU A 35 -12.58 -36.79 -8.04
N HIS A 36 -11.70 -35.79 -8.16
CA HIS A 36 -10.65 -35.50 -7.18
C HIS A 36 -11.13 -34.64 -6.01
N GLY A 37 -12.39 -34.21 -6.03
CA GLY A 37 -13.05 -33.55 -4.91
C GLY A 37 -13.31 -32.06 -5.12
N LYS A 38 -13.63 -31.39 -4.02
CA LYS A 38 -14.04 -29.99 -3.97
C LYS A 38 -13.09 -29.18 -3.10
N ILE A 39 -12.81 -27.96 -3.52
CA ILE A 39 -11.98 -27.01 -2.78
C ILE A 39 -12.81 -25.77 -2.51
N ASN A 40 -12.92 -25.40 -1.24
CA ASN A 40 -13.62 -24.20 -0.81
C ASN A 40 -12.64 -23.18 -0.27
N GLY A 41 -12.84 -21.90 -0.59
CA GLY A 41 -12.06 -20.81 -0.03
C GLY A 41 -12.34 -19.48 -0.71
N ILE A 42 -11.55 -18.48 -0.35
CA ILE A 42 -11.69 -17.13 -0.86
C ILE A 42 -10.92 -17.00 -2.18
N LEU A 43 -11.56 -16.49 -3.23
CA LEU A 43 -10.90 -16.18 -4.49
C LEU A 43 -9.89 -15.05 -4.27
N MET A 44 -8.63 -15.30 -4.58
CA MET A 44 -7.55 -14.32 -4.45
C MET A 44 -7.14 -13.79 -5.84
N SER A 45 -6.46 -12.64 -5.86
CA SER A 45 -5.81 -12.15 -7.07
C SER A 45 -4.73 -13.14 -7.55
N ARG A 46 -4.50 -13.16 -8.86
CA ARG A 46 -3.44 -13.97 -9.47
C ARG A 46 -2.23 -13.09 -9.78
N TYR A 47 -1.02 -13.63 -9.63
CA TYR A 47 0.16 -12.91 -10.11
C TYR A 47 0.16 -12.88 -11.64
N GLY A 48 0.00 -11.69 -12.23
CA GLY A 48 -0.23 -11.52 -13.66
C GLY A 48 0.89 -12.08 -14.56
N LEU A 49 2.13 -12.07 -14.07
CA LEU A 49 3.31 -12.56 -14.81
C LEU A 49 3.55 -14.07 -14.67
N ALA A 50 2.78 -14.78 -13.83
CA ALA A 50 2.83 -16.24 -13.76
C ALA A 50 1.96 -16.87 -14.86
N ASP A 51 2.06 -18.20 -14.97
CA ASP A 51 1.26 -19.04 -15.86
C ASP A 51 -0.26 -18.71 -15.78
N PRO A 52 -0.97 -18.46 -16.89
CA PRO A 52 -2.37 -18.01 -16.83
C PRO A 52 -3.36 -19.10 -16.41
N GLU A 53 -2.97 -20.38 -16.40
CA GLU A 53 -3.87 -21.52 -16.27
C GLU A 53 -4.02 -22.00 -14.81
N TYR A 54 -4.24 -21.09 -13.86
CA TYR A 54 -4.59 -21.48 -12.49
C TYR A 54 -5.46 -20.44 -11.77
N ILE A 55 -6.20 -20.92 -10.76
CA ILE A 55 -7.02 -20.13 -9.85
C ILE A 55 -6.36 -20.10 -8.48
N VAL A 56 -6.22 -18.91 -7.87
CA VAL A 56 -5.67 -18.77 -6.52
C VAL A 56 -6.80 -18.75 -5.51
N VAL A 57 -6.74 -19.67 -4.54
CA VAL A 57 -7.72 -19.77 -3.46
C VAL A 57 -7.02 -19.71 -2.12
N LYS A 58 -7.55 -18.89 -1.21
CA LYS A 58 -7.17 -18.89 0.20
C LYS A 58 -8.09 -19.83 0.97
N LEU A 59 -7.51 -20.90 1.49
CA LEU A 59 -8.20 -21.92 2.27
C LEU A 59 -8.61 -21.39 3.66
N PRO A 60 -9.57 -22.03 4.33
CA PRO A 60 -9.98 -21.65 5.69
C PRO A 60 -8.86 -21.69 6.73
N ASN A 61 -7.82 -22.51 6.50
CA ASN A 61 -6.63 -22.57 7.35
C ASN A 61 -5.63 -21.41 7.09
N GLY A 62 -5.96 -20.49 6.20
CA GLY A 62 -5.16 -19.30 5.89
C GLY A 62 -4.14 -19.46 4.76
N TYR A 63 -3.88 -20.69 4.28
CA TYR A 63 -2.93 -20.95 3.21
C TYR A 63 -3.51 -20.60 1.84
N ASN A 64 -2.68 -20.01 0.97
CA ASN A 64 -3.00 -19.81 -0.44
C ASN A 64 -2.55 -21.03 -1.25
N ILE A 65 -3.40 -21.53 -2.14
CA ILE A 65 -3.09 -22.59 -3.09
C ILE A 65 -3.40 -22.16 -4.52
N GLY A 66 -2.64 -22.67 -5.48
CA GLY A 66 -2.93 -22.53 -6.92
C GLY A 66 -3.58 -23.79 -7.46
N VAL A 67 -4.82 -23.69 -7.93
CA VAL A 67 -5.56 -24.79 -8.56
C VAL A 67 -5.41 -24.66 -10.07
N ARG A 68 -4.62 -25.56 -10.68
CA ARG A 68 -4.41 -25.58 -12.13
C ARG A 68 -5.74 -25.75 -12.87
N PHE A 69 -6.02 -24.87 -13.80
CA PHE A 69 -7.20 -24.91 -14.65
C PHE A 69 -7.08 -26.04 -15.67
N ARG A 70 -8.10 -26.91 -15.72
CA ARG A 70 -8.24 -28.00 -16.71
C ARG A 70 -9.68 -27.97 -17.25
N GLU A 71 -9.92 -28.56 -18.41
CA GLU A 71 -11.18 -28.47 -19.19
C GLU A 71 -12.48 -28.96 -18.49
N LYS A 72 -12.42 -29.35 -17.21
CA LYS A 72 -13.58 -29.82 -16.44
C LYS A 72 -13.70 -29.20 -15.04
N ILE A 73 -13.09 -28.04 -14.81
CA ILE A 73 -13.26 -27.31 -13.54
C ILE A 73 -14.57 -26.53 -13.57
N GLN A 74 -15.36 -26.66 -12.50
CA GLN A 74 -16.53 -25.83 -12.25
C GLN A 74 -16.27 -24.91 -11.06
N VAL A 75 -16.61 -23.65 -11.22
CA VAL A 75 -16.52 -22.63 -10.15
C VAL A 75 -17.93 -22.22 -9.76
N LYS A 76 -18.21 -22.21 -8.47
CA LYS A 76 -19.50 -21.77 -7.92
C LYS A 76 -19.26 -20.71 -6.84
N LYS A 77 -19.97 -19.58 -6.93
CA LYS A 77 -20.03 -18.58 -5.86
C LYS A 77 -20.83 -19.14 -4.67
N LEU A 78 -20.23 -19.13 -3.49
CA LEU A 78 -20.89 -19.54 -2.24
C LEU A 78 -21.45 -18.33 -1.49
N SER A 79 -20.63 -17.28 -1.34
CA SER A 79 -21.04 -16.08 -0.61
C SER A 79 -20.28 -14.83 -1.08
N GLU A 80 -20.91 -13.66 -0.92
CA GLU A 80 -20.25 -12.36 -1.05
C GLU A 80 -19.61 -11.99 0.28
N VAL A 81 -18.29 -11.85 0.31
CA VAL A 81 -17.62 -11.46 1.54
C VAL A 81 -17.68 -9.93 1.68
N LYS A 82 -18.47 -9.44 2.63
CA LYS A 82 -18.48 -8.02 3.02
C LYS A 82 -17.05 -7.55 3.35
N LYS A 83 -16.59 -6.48 2.71
CA LYS A 83 -15.35 -5.80 3.09
C LYS A 83 -15.52 -5.32 4.53
N PRO A 84 -14.68 -5.72 5.49
CA PRO A 84 -14.75 -5.17 6.84
C PRO A 84 -14.55 -3.67 6.75
N ALA A 85 -15.42 -2.92 7.43
CA ALA A 85 -15.19 -1.50 7.64
C ALA A 85 -14.03 -1.39 8.63
N PHE A 86 -12.89 -0.89 8.17
CA PHE A 86 -11.81 -0.49 9.07
C PHE A 86 -12.36 0.62 9.97
N ARG A 87 -12.30 0.39 11.28
CA ARG A 87 -12.52 1.45 12.26
C ARG A 87 -11.15 2.02 12.58
N PRO A 88 -10.84 3.27 12.19
CA PRO A 88 -9.62 3.91 12.65
C PRO A 88 -9.65 3.93 14.18
N PRO A 89 -8.51 3.66 14.85
CA PRO A 89 -8.44 3.82 16.30
C PRO A 89 -8.70 5.26 16.70
N GLU A 90 -8.95 5.45 18.00
CA GLU A 90 -9.23 6.74 18.58
C GLU A 90 -8.11 7.73 18.28
N LYS A 91 -8.47 8.96 17.90
CA LYS A 91 -7.52 9.95 17.42
C LYS A 91 -6.55 10.33 18.53
N ALA A 92 -5.27 10.12 18.30
CA ALA A 92 -4.26 10.80 19.10
C ALA A 92 -4.30 12.28 18.74
N HIS A 93 -4.66 13.13 19.70
CA HIS A 93 -4.61 14.58 19.53
C HIS A 93 -3.21 15.06 19.89
N PRO A 94 -2.57 15.89 19.05
CA PRO A 94 -1.26 16.44 19.36
C PRO A 94 -1.34 17.28 20.63
N LEU A 95 -0.30 17.18 21.46
CA LEU A 95 -0.20 18.00 22.67
C LEU A 95 -0.07 19.49 22.29
N PRO A 96 -0.62 20.42 23.09
CA PRO A 96 -0.48 21.85 22.82
C PRO A 96 0.99 22.28 22.80
N GLY A 97 1.37 23.12 21.82
CA GLY A 97 2.70 23.71 21.74
C GLY A 97 3.78 22.85 21.08
N LEU A 98 3.41 21.72 20.48
CA LEU A 98 4.33 20.90 19.68
C LEU A 98 4.67 21.56 18.33
N PRO A 99 5.87 21.30 17.77
CA PRO A 99 6.26 21.80 16.45
C PRO A 99 5.35 21.23 15.36
N ARG A 100 5.06 22.05 14.35
CA ARG A 100 4.25 21.64 13.19
C ARG A 100 5.13 20.96 12.15
N VAL A 101 4.95 19.67 11.95
CA VAL A 101 5.74 18.87 11.01
C VAL A 101 4.84 18.32 9.91
N THR A 102 5.24 18.51 8.66
CA THR A 102 4.53 17.90 7.53
C THR A 102 5.28 16.68 7.01
N ILE A 103 4.56 15.57 6.84
CA ILE A 103 5.06 14.35 6.21
C ILE A 103 4.51 14.29 4.78
N VAL A 104 5.42 14.28 3.80
CA VAL A 104 5.11 14.25 2.38
C VAL A 104 5.46 12.87 1.82
N GLY A 105 4.43 12.11 1.46
CA GLY A 105 4.56 10.83 0.78
C GLY A 105 4.88 11.01 -0.70
N THR A 106 5.97 10.39 -1.14
CA THR A 106 6.42 10.37 -2.54
C THR A 106 6.41 8.94 -3.13
N GLY A 107 6.08 7.96 -2.29
CA GLY A 107 6.18 6.54 -2.55
C GLY A 107 6.97 5.87 -1.42
N GLY A 108 7.53 4.69 -1.71
CA GLY A 108 8.27 3.91 -0.72
C GLY A 108 7.35 3.18 0.27
N THR A 109 7.86 2.07 0.80
CA THR A 109 7.10 1.14 1.65
C THR A 109 7.00 1.60 3.10
N ILE A 110 7.63 2.72 3.49
CA ILE A 110 7.61 3.24 4.87
C ILE A 110 6.19 3.62 5.34
N ALA A 111 5.28 3.88 4.42
CA ALA A 111 3.91 4.25 4.74
C ALA A 111 2.94 3.27 4.06
N SER A 112 2.90 2.02 4.53
CA SER A 112 2.01 0.98 3.98
C SER A 112 1.44 0.05 5.06
N ARG A 113 0.35 -0.64 4.73
CA ARG A 113 -0.36 -1.60 5.60
C ARG A 113 -0.70 -2.86 4.83
N ILE A 114 -0.69 -4.02 5.50
CA ILE A 114 -1.26 -5.25 4.95
C ILE A 114 -2.70 -5.44 5.42
N ASP A 115 -3.58 -5.75 4.47
CA ASP A 115 -4.85 -6.41 4.74
C ASP A 115 -4.61 -7.93 4.83
N TYR A 116 -4.53 -8.47 6.05
CA TYR A 116 -4.22 -9.89 6.27
C TYR A 116 -5.27 -10.86 5.69
N ARG A 117 -6.48 -10.40 5.37
CA ARG A 117 -7.50 -11.24 4.74
C ARG A 117 -7.18 -11.43 3.26
N THR A 118 -6.86 -10.34 2.57
CA THR A 118 -6.56 -10.34 1.13
C THR A 118 -5.08 -10.50 0.79
N GLY A 119 -4.19 -10.32 1.77
CA GLY A 119 -2.74 -10.23 1.55
C GLY A 119 -2.30 -8.95 0.83
N ALA A 120 -3.21 -8.02 0.54
CA ALA A 120 -2.90 -6.81 -0.22
C ALA A 120 -2.18 -5.78 0.64
N VAL A 121 -1.16 -5.13 0.05
CA VAL A 121 -0.47 -3.98 0.64
C VAL A 121 -1.18 -2.71 0.18
N ARG A 122 -1.53 -1.82 1.12
CA ARG A 122 -2.14 -0.52 0.85
C ARG A 122 -1.26 0.61 1.37
N PRO A 123 -1.06 1.68 0.59
CA PRO A 123 -0.38 2.87 1.10
C PRO A 123 -1.19 3.54 2.22
N VAL A 124 -0.49 4.14 3.17
CA VAL A 124 -1.03 5.03 4.21
C VAL A 124 -1.31 6.38 3.56
N LEU A 125 -2.55 6.86 3.61
CA LEU A 125 -2.99 8.01 2.81
C LEU A 125 -3.21 9.29 3.63
N THR A 126 -3.30 9.18 4.96
CA THR A 126 -3.76 10.28 5.83
C THR A 126 -2.95 10.34 7.13
N THR A 127 -3.00 11.50 7.81
CA THR A 127 -2.44 11.66 9.17
C THR A 127 -3.03 10.64 10.13
N ASP A 128 -4.36 10.45 10.07
CA ASP A 128 -5.07 9.49 10.94
C ASP A 128 -4.53 8.07 10.70
N ASP A 129 -4.29 7.68 9.44
CA ASP A 129 -3.70 6.38 9.13
C ASP A 129 -2.30 6.25 9.73
N LEU A 130 -1.49 7.30 9.68
CA LEU A 130 -0.12 7.26 10.18
C LEU A 130 -0.09 7.15 11.72
N LEU A 131 -0.86 7.99 12.41
CA LEU A 131 -0.98 7.98 13.87
C LEU A 131 -1.58 6.67 14.39
N SER A 132 -2.37 5.97 13.57
CA SER A 132 -2.84 4.64 13.94
C SER A 132 -1.83 3.52 13.71
N ILE A 133 -0.70 3.76 13.05
CA ILE A 133 0.46 2.84 13.00
C ILE A 133 1.47 3.20 14.09
N ILE A 134 1.79 4.49 14.22
CA ILE A 134 2.86 5.01 15.07
C ILE A 134 2.27 6.12 15.96
N PRO A 135 1.51 5.75 17.00
CA PRO A 135 0.85 6.71 17.88
C PRO A 135 1.83 7.59 18.66
N GLU A 136 3.07 7.15 18.85
CA GLU A 136 4.13 7.86 19.55
C GLU A 136 4.42 9.24 18.92
N LEU A 137 4.21 9.36 17.61
CA LEU A 137 4.41 10.60 16.86
C LEU A 137 3.56 11.77 17.38
N ALA A 138 2.35 11.50 17.91
CA ALA A 138 1.46 12.53 18.45
C ALA A 138 2.02 13.21 19.72
N SER A 139 3.02 12.61 20.36
CA SER A 139 3.73 13.20 21.51
C SER A 139 4.94 14.05 21.11
N ILE A 140 5.34 14.01 19.83
CA ILE A 140 6.57 14.63 19.32
C ILE A 140 6.26 15.88 18.50
N ALA A 141 5.25 15.83 17.64
CA ALA A 141 4.90 16.91 16.72
C ALA A 141 3.38 16.99 16.45
N ASP A 142 2.91 18.17 16.05
CA ASP A 142 1.63 18.35 15.38
C ASP A 142 1.80 18.00 13.89
N ILE A 143 1.30 16.83 13.50
CA ILE A 143 1.63 16.20 12.21
C ILE A 143 0.51 16.42 11.19
N ASP A 144 0.90 16.90 10.02
CA ASP A 144 0.08 16.85 8.81
C ASP A 144 0.71 15.89 7.80
N ALA A 145 -0.04 14.94 7.27
CA ALA A 145 0.45 13.98 6.29
C ALA A 145 -0.30 14.14 4.97
N SER A 146 0.46 14.19 3.87
CA SER A 146 -0.08 14.32 2.52
C SER A 146 0.68 13.45 1.53
N ILE A 147 0.02 13.08 0.43
CA ILE A 147 0.68 12.38 -0.68
C ILE A 147 0.86 13.36 -1.81
N LEU A 148 2.11 13.54 -2.24
CA LEU A 148 2.44 14.30 -3.44
C LEU A 148 2.29 13.42 -4.69
N PHE A 149 2.83 12.22 -4.63
CA PHE A 149 2.67 11.15 -5.62
C PHE A 149 3.08 9.81 -4.99
N SER A 150 2.87 8.70 -5.70
CA SER A 150 3.18 7.35 -5.20
C SER A 150 3.80 6.52 -6.32
N ILE A 151 5.12 6.58 -6.46
CA ILE A 151 5.89 5.80 -7.44
C ILE A 151 7.04 5.05 -6.78
N PHE A 152 7.60 4.07 -7.48
CA PHE A 152 8.85 3.45 -7.06
C PHE A 152 9.99 4.45 -7.22
N SER A 153 10.94 4.42 -6.29
CA SER A 153 12.12 5.30 -6.33
C SER A 153 12.92 5.14 -7.62
N GLU A 154 12.93 3.93 -8.17
CA GLU A 154 13.60 3.53 -9.39
C GLU A 154 13.01 4.21 -10.63
N ASP A 155 11.73 4.59 -10.57
CA ASP A 155 11.01 5.28 -11.64
C ASP A 155 11.08 6.81 -11.53
N MET A 156 11.70 7.35 -10.47
CA MET A 156 11.79 8.80 -10.28
C MET A 156 12.74 9.47 -11.27
N THR A 157 12.31 10.62 -11.75
CA THR A 157 13.07 11.47 -12.67
C THR A 157 13.27 12.87 -12.08
N PRO A 158 14.07 13.75 -12.73
CA PRO A 158 14.21 15.14 -12.30
C PRO A 158 12.89 15.93 -12.22
N ASN A 159 11.84 15.47 -12.92
CA ASN A 159 10.51 16.06 -12.82
C ASN A 159 9.94 15.92 -11.40
N GLU A 160 10.03 14.72 -10.82
CA GLU A 160 9.55 14.43 -9.46
C GLU A 160 10.37 15.19 -8.41
N TRP A 161 11.67 15.38 -8.63
CA TRP A 161 12.50 16.23 -7.77
C TRP A 161 12.04 17.68 -7.77
N SER A 162 11.67 18.21 -8.94
CA SER A 162 11.15 19.57 -9.08
C SER A 162 9.81 19.73 -8.39
N MET A 163 8.94 18.72 -8.49
CA MET A 163 7.66 18.67 -7.76
C MET A 163 7.87 18.64 -6.25
N MET A 164 8.78 17.79 -5.74
CA MET A 164 9.13 17.74 -4.32
C MET A 164 9.65 19.09 -3.82
N ALA A 165 10.62 19.70 -4.51
CA ALA A 165 11.17 21.00 -4.13
C ALA A 165 10.08 22.08 -4.07
N THR A 166 9.23 22.16 -5.10
CA THR A 166 8.10 23.11 -5.14
C THR A 166 7.15 22.89 -3.96
N LYS A 167 6.85 21.62 -3.64
CA LYS A 167 5.95 21.29 -2.55
C LYS A 167 6.54 21.63 -1.18
N VAL A 168 7.83 21.41 -0.99
CA VAL A 168 8.53 21.79 0.24
C VAL A 168 8.55 23.31 0.42
N ASP A 169 8.82 24.08 -0.64
CA ASP A 169 8.76 25.55 -0.61
C ASP A 169 7.36 26.06 -0.21
N GLU A 170 6.30 25.40 -0.71
CA GLU A 170 4.92 25.71 -0.31
C GLU A 170 4.70 25.53 1.19
N TYR A 171 5.20 24.44 1.78
CA TYR A 171 5.09 24.20 3.22
C TYR A 171 5.93 25.16 4.05
N ILE A 172 7.14 25.50 3.60
CA ILE A 172 7.96 26.54 4.22
C ILE A 172 7.18 27.86 4.30
N ARG A 173 6.52 28.27 3.20
CA ARG A 173 5.70 29.50 3.17
C ARG A 173 4.46 29.44 4.07
N ARG A 174 3.93 28.25 4.34
CA ARG A 174 2.85 28.03 5.32
C ARG A 174 3.32 28.09 6.77
N GLY A 175 4.64 28.15 7.00
CA GLY A 175 5.25 28.31 8.31
C GLY A 175 5.29 27.02 9.14
N VAL A 176 5.40 25.85 8.49
CA VAL A 176 5.68 24.60 9.21
C VAL A 176 7.09 24.65 9.79
N ASP A 177 7.33 23.94 10.88
CA ASP A 177 8.61 23.90 11.60
C ASP A 177 9.56 22.82 11.05
N GLY A 178 9.05 21.88 10.23
CA GLY A 178 9.85 20.87 9.56
C GLY A 178 9.08 20.11 8.49
N VAL A 179 9.81 19.53 7.53
CA VAL A 179 9.25 18.66 6.49
C VAL A 179 9.97 17.32 6.49
N VAL A 180 9.22 16.23 6.52
CA VAL A 180 9.71 14.87 6.36
C VAL A 180 9.22 14.33 5.01
N ILE A 181 10.12 13.83 4.19
CA ILE A 181 9.82 13.26 2.87
C ILE A 181 9.94 11.74 2.97
N ALA A 182 8.80 11.07 2.99
CA ALA A 182 8.73 9.62 2.93
C ALA A 182 8.99 9.17 1.49
N HIS A 183 10.07 8.40 1.30
CA HIS A 183 10.66 8.13 0.00
C HIS A 183 11.13 6.67 -0.13
N GLY A 184 11.16 6.15 -1.35
CA GLY A 184 11.78 4.84 -1.65
C GLY A 184 13.29 4.86 -1.45
N THR A 185 13.88 3.75 -1.02
CA THR A 185 15.29 3.70 -0.60
C THR A 185 16.29 3.83 -1.74
N ASP A 186 15.95 3.33 -2.92
CA ASP A 186 16.92 3.04 -3.97
C ASP A 186 17.53 4.31 -4.57
N THR A 187 16.73 5.36 -4.72
CA THR A 187 17.17 6.65 -5.28
C THR A 187 17.10 7.81 -4.29
N MET A 188 16.84 7.53 -2.99
CA MET A 188 16.70 8.56 -1.96
C MET A 188 17.89 9.53 -1.92
N GLY A 189 19.11 9.01 -2.04
CA GLY A 189 20.32 9.83 -2.05
C GLY A 189 20.39 10.82 -3.23
N TYR A 190 19.87 10.44 -4.40
CA TYR A 190 19.80 11.31 -5.57
C TYR A 190 18.78 12.43 -5.37
N SER A 191 17.58 12.08 -4.89
CA SER A 191 16.53 13.06 -4.57
C SER A 191 16.97 14.04 -3.49
N ALA A 192 17.64 13.56 -2.43
CA ALA A 192 18.18 14.40 -1.36
C ALA A 192 19.24 15.38 -1.89
N ALA A 193 20.15 14.90 -2.75
CA ALA A 193 21.13 15.78 -3.40
C ALA A 193 20.45 16.84 -4.29
N ALA A 194 19.46 16.45 -5.10
CA ALA A 194 18.72 17.38 -5.96
C ALA A 194 18.03 18.48 -5.15
N LEU A 195 17.34 18.13 -4.06
CA LEU A 195 16.65 19.10 -3.21
C LEU A 195 17.61 20.00 -2.44
N SER A 196 18.78 19.49 -2.04
CA SER A 196 19.84 20.30 -1.42
C SER A 196 20.26 21.47 -2.33
N PHE A 197 20.36 21.25 -3.64
CA PHE A 197 20.66 22.32 -4.60
C PHE A 197 19.46 23.21 -4.92
N ALA A 198 18.25 22.65 -4.95
CA ALA A 198 17.04 23.39 -5.32
C ALA A 198 16.58 24.37 -4.23
N LEU A 199 16.60 23.97 -2.95
CA LEU A 199 15.97 24.72 -1.86
C LEU A 199 16.89 25.72 -1.15
N GLN A 200 18.20 25.65 -1.40
CA GLN A 200 19.23 26.60 -0.97
C GLN A 200 19.01 27.25 0.41
N LYS A 201 19.57 26.63 1.46
CA LYS A 201 19.51 27.13 2.85
C LYS A 201 18.06 27.31 3.35
N PRO A 202 17.25 26.24 3.37
CA PRO A 202 15.91 26.30 3.91
C PRO A 202 15.94 26.76 5.38
N PRO A 203 14.95 27.55 5.85
CA PRO A 203 14.91 28.04 7.23
C PRO A 203 14.48 26.97 8.24
N ILE A 204 14.11 25.79 7.76
CA ILE A 204 13.61 24.66 8.55
C ILE A 204 14.31 23.36 8.12
N PRO A 205 14.36 22.34 9.00
CA PRO A 205 14.84 21.01 8.62
C PRO A 205 13.95 20.35 7.57
N ILE A 206 14.60 19.70 6.60
CA ILE A 206 13.97 18.84 5.60
C ILE A 206 14.66 17.49 5.67
N VAL A 207 13.91 16.45 6.03
CA VAL A 207 14.45 15.11 6.32
C VAL A 207 13.88 14.11 5.33
N PHE A 208 14.74 13.35 4.66
CA PHE A 208 14.31 12.19 3.88
C PHE A 208 14.30 10.95 4.77
N VAL A 209 13.27 10.11 4.62
CA VAL A 209 13.12 8.89 5.39
C VAL A 209 12.54 7.78 4.52
N GLY A 210 12.97 6.55 4.79
CA GLY A 210 12.48 5.34 4.12
C GLY A 210 12.61 4.14 5.04
N ALA A 211 12.23 2.97 4.56
CA ALA A 211 12.36 1.71 5.29
C ALA A 211 12.96 0.64 4.37
N GLN A 212 13.97 -0.07 4.85
CA GLN A 212 14.59 -1.20 4.14
C GLN A 212 13.71 -2.44 4.21
N ARG A 213 12.97 -2.59 5.31
CA ARG A 213 12.01 -3.67 5.51
C ARG A 213 10.60 -3.11 5.37
N SER A 214 9.79 -3.81 4.59
CA SER A 214 8.42 -3.42 4.32
C SER A 214 7.64 -3.18 5.63
N SER A 215 6.91 -2.07 5.70
CA SER A 215 6.23 -1.58 6.93
C SER A 215 5.19 -2.55 7.50
N ASP A 216 4.74 -3.50 6.70
CA ASP A 216 3.83 -4.56 7.11
C ASP A 216 4.47 -5.63 8.00
N ARG A 217 5.80 -5.71 8.02
CA ARG A 217 6.52 -6.71 8.81
C ARG A 217 6.70 -6.22 10.24
N PRO A 218 6.48 -7.08 11.26
CA PRO A 218 6.76 -6.73 12.66
C PRO A 218 8.22 -6.33 12.93
N SER A 219 9.14 -6.77 12.07
CA SER A 219 10.57 -6.46 12.15
C SER A 219 10.99 -5.26 11.28
N SER A 220 10.01 -4.47 10.81
CA SER A 220 10.25 -3.28 10.00
C SER A 220 11.01 -2.20 10.77
N ASP A 221 11.88 -1.50 10.08
CA ASP A 221 12.57 -0.29 10.52
C ASP A 221 11.72 0.98 10.32
N SER A 222 10.55 0.85 9.69
CA SER A 222 9.67 1.97 9.33
C SER A 222 9.26 2.86 10.50
N ALA A 223 8.88 2.28 11.65
CA ALA A 223 8.42 3.04 12.80
C ALA A 223 9.56 3.69 13.59
N THR A 224 10.76 3.11 13.54
CA THR A 224 11.94 3.65 14.23
C THR A 224 12.62 4.73 13.41
N ASN A 225 12.61 4.61 12.08
CA ASN A 225 13.19 5.61 11.19
C ASN A 225 12.34 6.88 11.11
N LEU A 226 11.01 6.75 11.25
CA LEU A 226 10.06 7.86 11.19
C LEU A 226 9.87 8.52 12.55
#